data_AF-A0A525C2B9-F1
#
_entry.id   AF-A0A525C2B9-F1
#
_cell.length_a   1.000
_cell.length_b   1.000
_cell.length_c   1.000
_cell.angle_alpha   90.00
_cell.angle_beta   90.00
_cell.angle_gamma   90.00
#
_symmetry.space_group_name_H-M   'P 1'
#
loop_
_entity.id
_entity.type
_entity.pdbx_description
1 polymer ?
#
loop_
_entity_poly.entity_id
_entity_poly.type
_entity_poly.pdbx_seq_one_letter_code
_entity_poly.pdbx_strand_id
1 'polypeptide(L)'
;MPPYAATEIHWECGDAVRLIRNVRNDGTYPGKYRGDLLIKRGRIGHIVDIGTFLQDQIIYSVHFLEEGRIIGCRPEELIDIDEEWIESQFEFREWVKPACDIPLSDGANIPEGDKGQVIKVMRIPPDKVAYHIHFESQPGRLLQIPEGLLVSNESSTN
;
A
#
# COMPACT_ATOMS: atom_id res chain seq x y z
N MET A 1 -7.89 -27.46 -15.26
CA MET A 1 -8.55 -26.68 -14.20
C MET A 1 -7.43 -26.14 -13.32
N PRO A 2 -7.06 -24.86 -13.42
CA PRO A 2 -6.01 -24.31 -12.57
C PRO A 2 -6.54 -24.20 -11.13
N PRO A 3 -5.70 -24.50 -10.11
CA PRO A 3 -6.12 -24.37 -8.72
C PRO A 3 -6.38 -22.89 -8.42
N TYR A 4 -7.41 -22.67 -7.60
CA TYR A 4 -7.74 -21.40 -6.97
C TYR A 4 -6.48 -20.61 -6.65
N ALA A 5 -6.46 -19.34 -7.05
CA ALA A 5 -5.47 -18.38 -6.57
C ALA A 5 -5.36 -18.56 -5.06
N ALA A 6 -4.18 -18.97 -4.59
CA ALA A 6 -3.87 -18.95 -3.19
C ALA A 6 -4.03 -17.47 -2.78
N THR A 7 -5.13 -17.15 -2.10
CA THR A 7 -5.15 -15.98 -1.24
C THR A 7 -4.05 -16.24 -0.23
N GLU A 8 -2.87 -15.68 -0.49
CA GLU A 8 -1.72 -15.77 0.40
C GLU A 8 -2.08 -15.04 1.69
N ILE A 9 -2.63 -15.81 2.63
CA ILE A 9 -2.79 -15.39 4.00
C ILE A 9 -1.37 -15.23 4.54
N HIS A 10 -0.96 -13.98 4.75
CA HIS A 10 0.37 -13.62 5.23
C HIS A 10 0.48 -13.79 6.75
N TRP A 11 -0.63 -13.69 7.48
CA TRP A 11 -0.67 -13.75 8.94
C TRP A 11 -1.87 -14.53 9.47
N GLU A 12 -1.75 -15.12 10.65
CA GLU A 12 -2.80 -15.91 11.29
C GLU A 12 -3.44 -15.18 12.48
N CYS A 13 -4.59 -15.67 12.95
CA CYS A 13 -5.24 -15.15 14.16
C CYS A 13 -4.30 -15.34 15.36
N GLY A 14 -3.94 -14.23 16.02
CA GLY A 14 -2.99 -14.16 17.12
C GLY A 14 -1.72 -13.40 16.79
N ASP A 15 -1.38 -13.22 15.51
CA ASP A 15 -0.16 -12.55 15.10
C ASP A 15 -0.17 -11.04 15.39
N ALA A 16 0.99 -10.53 15.79
CA ALA A 16 1.20 -9.12 16.08
C ALA A 16 1.69 -8.39 14.83
N VAL A 17 0.87 -7.45 14.35
CA VAL A 17 1.13 -6.66 13.16
C VAL A 17 1.19 -5.18 13.51
N ARG A 18 1.98 -4.42 12.75
CA ARG A 18 2.07 -2.97 12.87
C ARG A 18 1.39 -2.32 11.67
N LEU A 19 0.56 -1.30 11.92
CA LEU A 19 0.05 -0.47 10.84
C LEU A 19 1.17 0.37 10.24
N ILE A 20 1.23 0.38 8.92
CA ILE A 20 2.10 1.28 8.16
C ILE A 20 1.33 2.44 7.53
N ARG A 21 0.00 2.32 7.44
CA ARG A 21 -0.88 3.34 6.88
C ARG A 21 -1.88 3.83 7.92
N ASN A 22 -2.49 4.98 7.64
CA ASN A 22 -3.53 5.55 8.48
C ASN A 22 -4.87 4.94 8.10
N VAL A 23 -5.45 4.09 8.96
CA VAL A 23 -6.78 3.54 8.68
C VAL A 23 -7.85 4.56 9.06
N ARG A 24 -8.71 4.85 8.09
CA ARG A 24 -9.85 5.77 8.22
C ARG A 24 -11.15 4.98 8.25
N ASN A 25 -12.17 5.53 8.91
CA ASN A 25 -13.48 4.93 8.99
C ASN A 25 -14.19 4.98 7.63
N ASP A 26 -14.44 3.83 7.00
CA ASP A 26 -15.26 3.78 5.77
C ASP A 26 -16.77 3.92 6.05
N GLY A 27 -17.18 4.03 7.32
CA GLY A 27 -18.57 4.23 7.74
C GLY A 27 -19.15 3.05 8.52
N THR A 28 -18.34 2.01 8.76
CA THR A 28 -18.72 0.80 9.52
C THR A 28 -18.65 0.99 11.03
N TYR A 29 -17.95 2.02 11.53
CA TYR A 29 -17.82 2.26 12.98
C TYR A 29 -18.87 3.26 13.49
N PRO A 30 -19.76 2.88 14.43
CA PRO A 30 -20.75 3.78 15.00
C PRO A 30 -20.08 4.87 15.85
N GLY A 31 -20.46 6.13 15.64
CA GLY A 31 -19.99 7.28 16.43
C GLY A 31 -18.79 8.06 15.87
N LYS A 32 -18.30 7.72 14.66
CA LYS A 32 -17.26 8.48 13.94
C LYS A 32 -17.74 8.79 12.52
N TYR A 33 -17.38 9.94 11.95
CA TYR A 33 -17.74 10.29 10.59
C TYR A 33 -16.97 9.42 9.58
N ARG A 34 -17.55 9.23 8.40
CA ARG A 34 -16.85 8.60 7.28
C ARG A 34 -15.62 9.46 6.93
N GLY A 35 -14.45 8.83 6.87
CA GLY A 35 -13.16 9.48 6.65
C GLY A 35 -12.42 9.89 7.93
N ASP A 36 -13.02 9.73 9.12
CA ASP A 36 -12.30 9.99 10.38
C ASP A 36 -11.14 9.00 10.56
N LEU A 37 -10.02 9.51 11.04
CA LEU A 37 -8.88 8.69 11.44
C LEU A 37 -9.29 7.79 12.62
N LEU A 38 -9.20 6.47 12.41
CA LEU A 38 -9.44 5.46 13.43
C LEU A 38 -8.15 5.15 14.16
N ILE A 39 -7.14 4.70 13.41
CA ILE A 39 -5.83 4.30 13.93
C ILE A 39 -4.75 5.00 13.11
N LYS A 40 -3.74 5.53 13.82
CA LYS A 40 -2.55 6.11 13.19
C LYS A 40 -1.59 5.01 12.76
N ARG A 41 -0.84 5.25 11.68
CA ARG A 41 0.33 4.44 11.33
C ARG A 41 1.31 4.36 12.52
N GLY A 42 1.97 3.22 12.65
CA GLY A 42 2.91 2.88 13.72
C GLY A 42 2.30 2.12 14.91
N ARG A 43 0.97 2.02 15.00
CA ARG A 43 0.31 1.27 16.08
C ARG A 43 0.39 -0.22 15.84
N ILE A 44 0.62 -0.97 16.92
CA ILE A 44 0.67 -2.42 16.92
C ILE A 44 -0.71 -2.95 17.31
N GLY A 45 -1.19 -3.96 16.59
CA GLY A 45 -2.42 -4.66 16.89
C GLY A 45 -2.27 -6.15 16.63
N HIS A 46 -3.23 -6.93 17.11
CA HIS A 46 -3.21 -8.38 17.01
C HIS A 46 -4.31 -8.85 16.07
N ILE A 47 -4.01 -9.73 15.13
CA ILE A 47 -5.03 -10.26 14.22
C ILE A 47 -6.00 -11.12 15.02
N VAL A 48 -7.28 -10.82 14.92
CA VAL A 48 -8.35 -11.57 15.58
C VAL A 48 -9.22 -12.35 14.60
N ASP A 49 -9.28 -11.91 13.34
CA ASP A 49 -10.09 -12.55 12.30
C ASP A 49 -9.52 -12.23 10.91
N ILE A 50 -9.74 -13.11 9.94
CA ILE A 50 -9.27 -12.96 8.56
C ILE A 50 -10.47 -13.16 7.65
N GLY A 51 -10.92 -12.06 7.06
CA GLY A 51 -12.01 -12.03 6.12
C GLY A 51 -11.52 -11.87 4.68
N THR A 52 -12.44 -12.05 3.74
CA THR A 52 -12.25 -11.68 2.34
C THR A 52 -13.33 -10.69 1.94
N PHE A 53 -12.95 -9.56 1.34
CA PHE A 53 -13.83 -8.54 0.80
C PHE A 53 -13.83 -8.60 -0.72
N LEU A 54 -15.02 -8.54 -1.34
CA LEU A 54 -15.18 -8.62 -2.80
C LEU A 54 -14.45 -9.83 -3.44
N GLN A 55 -14.62 -11.03 -2.85
CA GLN A 55 -14.16 -12.34 -3.36
C GLN A 55 -12.65 -12.55 -3.63
N ASP A 56 -11.85 -11.48 -3.77
CA ASP A 56 -10.42 -11.52 -4.13
C ASP A 56 -9.52 -10.67 -3.21
N GLN A 57 -10.05 -9.80 -2.33
CA GLN A 57 -9.22 -8.99 -1.42
C GLN A 57 -9.25 -9.56 0.01
N ILE A 58 -8.10 -9.94 0.56
CA ILE A 58 -7.98 -10.35 1.97
C ILE A 58 -8.09 -9.12 2.87
N ILE A 59 -8.84 -9.22 3.97
CA ILE A 59 -8.92 -8.22 5.03
C ILE A 59 -8.60 -8.89 6.37
N TYR A 60 -7.61 -8.37 7.07
CA TYR A 60 -7.25 -8.77 8.42
C TYR A 60 -7.97 -7.89 9.43
N SER A 61 -8.81 -8.47 10.27
CA SER A 61 -9.37 -7.80 11.42
C SER A 61 -8.31 -7.74 12.51
N VAL A 62 -7.73 -6.56 12.71
CA VAL A 62 -6.68 -6.33 13.70
C VAL A 62 -7.28 -5.64 14.92
N HIS A 63 -7.10 -6.23 16.10
CA HIS A 63 -7.47 -5.67 17.38
C HIS A 63 -6.34 -4.82 17.95
N PHE A 64 -6.56 -3.51 18.00
CA PHE A 64 -5.69 -2.55 18.67
C PHE A 64 -6.04 -2.53 20.15
N LEU A 65 -5.24 -3.24 20.95
CA LEU A 65 -5.43 -3.30 22.40
C LEU A 65 -5.32 -1.92 23.06
N GLU A 66 -4.46 -1.04 22.54
CA GLU A 66 -4.29 0.32 23.08
C GLU A 66 -5.52 1.22 22.85
N GLU A 67 -6.18 1.11 21.70
CA GLU A 67 -7.42 1.84 21.43
C GLU A 67 -8.69 1.08 21.87
N GLY A 68 -8.57 -0.22 22.11
CA GLY A 68 -9.68 -1.14 22.39
C GLY A 68 -10.62 -1.32 21.21
N ARG A 69 -10.10 -1.40 19.97
CA ARG A 69 -10.91 -1.44 18.74
C ARG A 69 -10.41 -2.46 17.74
N ILE A 70 -11.34 -3.13 17.06
CA ILE A 70 -11.06 -4.06 15.97
C ILE A 70 -11.27 -3.34 14.65
N ILE A 71 -10.26 -3.36 13.79
CA ILE A 71 -10.24 -2.63 12.52
C ILE A 71 -9.82 -3.57 11.41
N GLY A 72 -10.63 -3.64 10.35
CA GLY A 72 -10.28 -4.35 9.13
C GLY A 72 -9.19 -3.60 8.37
N CYS A 73 -8.02 -4.21 8.26
CA CYS A 73 -6.85 -3.69 7.57
C CYS A 73 -6.51 -4.60 6.38
N ARG A 74 -6.06 -4.03 5.28
CA ARG A 74 -5.59 -4.81 4.14
C ARG A 74 -4.17 -5.34 4.40
N PRO A 75 -3.73 -6.42 3.75
CA PRO A 75 -2.35 -6.88 3.86
C PRO A 75 -1.33 -5.78 3.52
N GLU A 76 -1.64 -4.97 2.52
CA GLU A 76 -0.80 -3.83 2.10
C GLU A 76 -0.73 -2.68 3.11
N GLU A 77 -1.52 -2.72 4.19
CA GLU A 77 -1.57 -1.72 5.26
C GLU A 77 -0.92 -2.21 6.56
N LEU A 78 -0.47 -3.47 6.57
CA LEU A 78 0.12 -4.15 7.71
C LEU A 78 1.54 -4.59 7.39
N ILE A 79 2.37 -4.68 8.43
CA ILE A 79 3.67 -5.35 8.41
C ILE A 79 3.81 -6.21 9.67
N ASP A 80 4.70 -7.19 9.62
CA ASP A 80 5.13 -7.87 10.83
C ASP A 80 5.78 -6.88 11.80
N ILE A 81 5.64 -7.17 13.10
CA ILE A 81 6.31 -6.37 14.12
C ILE A 81 7.84 -6.43 14.00
N ASP A 82 8.36 -7.54 13.48
CA ASP A 82 9.77 -7.78 13.19
C ASP A 82 10.23 -7.18 11.85
N GLU A 83 9.29 -6.78 10.99
CA GLU A 83 9.62 -6.19 9.69
C GLU A 83 9.87 -4.69 9.82
N GLU A 84 10.88 -4.21 9.10
CA GLU A 84 11.36 -2.84 9.23
C GLU A 84 10.36 -1.85 8.59
N TRP A 85 9.92 -0.88 9.37
CA TRP A 85 9.00 0.15 8.87
C TRP A 85 9.76 1.14 7.99
N ILE A 86 9.77 0.88 6.69
CA ILE A 86 10.32 1.81 5.70
C ILE A 86 9.21 2.78 5.28
N GLU A 87 9.40 4.07 5.55
CA GLU A 87 8.50 5.13 5.10
C GLU A 87 8.52 5.19 3.57
N SER A 88 7.39 4.86 2.95
CA SER A 88 7.21 4.98 1.50
C SER A 88 6.87 6.42 1.14
N GLN A 89 7.63 7.06 0.25
CA GLN A 89 7.34 8.44 -0.20
C GLN A 89 6.03 8.56 -0.98
N PHE A 90 5.65 7.54 -1.75
CA PHE A 90 4.43 7.51 -2.57
C PHE A 90 3.46 6.40 -2.12
N GLU A 91 2.16 6.66 -2.20
CA GLU A 91 1.09 5.74 -1.81
C GLU A 91 0.44 5.01 -3.00
N PHE A 92 -0.29 3.92 -2.74
CA PHE A 92 -1.08 3.23 -3.78
C PHE A 92 -2.18 4.16 -4.31
N ARG A 93 -2.33 4.20 -5.64
CA ARG A 93 -3.15 5.15 -6.41
C ARG A 93 -2.66 6.59 -6.38
N GLU A 94 -1.49 6.87 -5.81
CA GLU A 94 -0.88 8.19 -5.93
C GLU A 94 -0.40 8.42 -7.36
N TRP A 95 -0.55 9.65 -7.81
CA TRP A 95 -0.01 10.09 -9.09
C TRP A 95 1.41 10.59 -8.88
N VAL A 96 2.34 9.99 -9.59
CA VAL A 96 3.76 10.31 -9.57
C VAL A 96 4.20 10.65 -10.97
N LYS A 97 5.32 11.36 -11.06
CA LYS A 97 5.99 11.66 -12.32
C LYS A 97 7.47 11.31 -12.19
N PRO A 98 8.11 10.85 -13.27
CA PRO A 98 9.53 10.57 -13.25
C PRO A 98 10.29 11.89 -13.17
N ALA A 99 11.30 11.94 -12.30
CA ALA A 99 12.14 13.13 -12.08
C ALA A 99 13.11 13.40 -13.23
N CYS A 100 13.37 12.39 -14.07
CA CYS A 100 14.16 12.47 -15.28
C CYS A 100 13.67 11.42 -16.28
N ASP A 101 14.17 11.46 -17.52
CA ASP A 101 14.00 10.37 -18.48
C ASP A 101 14.45 9.03 -17.86
N ILE A 102 13.53 8.07 -17.77
CA ILE A 102 13.82 6.74 -17.23
C ILE A 102 14.01 5.76 -18.39
N PRO A 103 15.25 5.38 -18.72
CA PRO A 103 15.51 4.35 -19.70
C PRO A 103 15.07 2.99 -19.14
N LEU A 104 14.26 2.28 -19.91
CA LEU A 104 13.82 0.94 -19.62
C LEU A 104 14.75 -0.08 -20.28
N SER A 105 14.88 -1.25 -19.66
CA SER A 105 15.80 -2.30 -20.13
C SER A 105 15.49 -2.83 -21.54
N ASP A 106 14.28 -2.58 -22.05
CA ASP A 106 13.86 -2.94 -23.41
C ASP A 106 14.09 -1.83 -24.45
N GLY A 107 14.79 -0.75 -24.08
CA GLY A 107 15.11 0.37 -24.97
C GLY A 107 14.00 1.42 -25.11
N ALA A 108 12.86 1.23 -24.45
CA ALA A 108 11.86 2.27 -24.26
C ALA A 108 12.37 3.29 -23.23
N ASN A 109 11.88 4.54 -23.31
CA ASN A 109 12.20 5.59 -22.35
C ASN A 109 10.90 6.22 -21.85
N ILE A 110 10.78 6.43 -20.55
CA ILE A 110 9.68 7.21 -19.97
C ILE A 110 10.16 8.66 -19.91
N PRO A 111 9.51 9.59 -20.63
CA PRO A 111 9.92 10.99 -20.59
C PRO A 111 9.72 11.59 -19.19
N GLU A 112 10.63 12.48 -18.80
CA GLU A 112 10.47 13.28 -17.58
C GLU A 112 9.10 13.99 -17.56
N GLY A 113 8.40 13.93 -16.43
CA GLY A 113 7.08 14.56 -16.29
C GLY A 113 5.89 13.73 -16.79
N ASP A 114 6.12 12.52 -17.32
CA ASP A 114 5.04 11.59 -17.66
C ASP A 114 4.20 11.23 -16.42
N LYS A 115 2.89 11.06 -16.61
CA LYS A 115 2.01 10.74 -15.48
C LYS A 115 1.97 9.24 -15.27
N GLY A 116 2.37 8.84 -14.07
CA GLY A 116 2.30 7.48 -13.60
C GLY A 116 1.34 7.35 -12.43
N GLN A 117 0.53 6.28 -12.41
CA GLN A 117 -0.24 5.91 -11.23
C GLN A 117 0.42 4.75 -10.50
N VAL A 118 0.65 4.87 -9.20
CA VAL A 118 1.19 3.79 -8.37
C VAL A 118 0.14 2.68 -8.25
N ILE A 119 0.42 1.53 -8.85
CA ILE A 119 -0.43 0.32 -8.81
C ILE A 119 0.04 -0.65 -7.73
N LYS A 120 1.32 -0.65 -7.35
CA LYS A 120 1.80 -1.48 -6.24
C LYS A 120 3.00 -0.83 -5.57
N VAL A 121 3.04 -0.88 -4.25
CA VAL A 121 4.25 -0.54 -3.48
C VAL A 121 4.98 -1.86 -3.20
N MET A 122 6.23 -1.95 -3.64
CA MET A 122 7.14 -3.08 -3.43
C MET A 122 8.24 -2.64 -2.48
N ARG A 123 8.48 -3.42 -1.45
CA ARG A 123 9.59 -3.18 -0.52
C ARG A 123 10.66 -4.20 -0.82
N ILE A 124 11.83 -3.71 -1.21
CA ILE A 124 12.97 -4.54 -1.56
C ILE A 124 13.98 -4.36 -0.42
N PRO A 125 14.04 -5.31 0.53
CA PRO A 125 15.07 -5.29 1.56
C PRO A 125 16.46 -5.31 0.91
N PRO A 126 17.45 -4.61 1.50
CA PRO A 126 17.46 -4.12 2.87
C PRO A 126 16.90 -2.70 3.11
N ASP A 127 16.67 -1.86 2.09
CA ASP A 127 16.29 -0.45 2.34
C ASP A 127 15.79 0.31 1.09
N LYS A 128 15.17 -0.39 0.12
CA LYS A 128 14.72 0.25 -1.12
C LYS A 128 13.23 0.04 -1.31
N VAL A 129 12.47 1.13 -1.41
CA VAL A 129 11.09 1.07 -1.89
C VAL A 129 11.09 1.21 -3.42
N ALA A 130 10.44 0.27 -4.07
CA ALA A 130 10.14 0.29 -5.49
C ALA A 130 8.64 0.32 -5.70
N TYR A 131 8.19 0.93 -6.78
CA TYR A 131 6.77 1.06 -7.09
C TYR A 131 6.50 0.47 -8.45
N HIS A 132 5.46 -0.36 -8.55
CA HIS A 132 4.86 -0.65 -9.84
C HIS A 132 3.96 0.50 -10.21
N ILE A 133 4.37 1.23 -11.23
CA ILE A 133 3.66 2.38 -11.75
C ILE A 133 3.20 2.07 -13.16
N HIS A 134 1.95 2.42 -13.42
CA HIS A 134 1.40 2.42 -14.76
C HIS A 134 1.53 3.83 -15.33
N PHE A 135 2.35 3.97 -16.37
CA PHE A 135 2.62 5.23 -17.04
C PHE A 135 1.71 5.42 -18.25
N GLU A 136 1.20 6.64 -18.44
CA GLU A 136 0.36 6.98 -19.60
C GLU A 136 1.11 6.81 -20.93
N SER A 137 2.42 7.07 -20.96
CA SER A 137 3.25 6.85 -22.16
C SER A 137 3.46 5.37 -22.51
N GLN A 138 3.20 4.44 -21.58
CA GLN A 138 3.36 2.99 -21.77
C GLN A 138 2.08 2.24 -21.32
N PRO A 139 0.96 2.43 -22.04
CA PRO A 139 -0.33 1.88 -21.62
C PRO A 139 -0.30 0.35 -21.62
N GLY A 140 -0.54 -0.21 -20.44
CA GLY A 140 -0.68 -1.66 -20.23
C GLY A 140 0.59 -2.31 -19.69
N ARG A 141 1.64 -1.53 -19.41
CA ARG A 141 2.87 -2.00 -18.80
C ARG A 141 3.02 -1.43 -17.39
N LEU A 142 3.23 -2.32 -16.42
CA LEU A 142 3.61 -1.95 -15.07
C LEU A 142 5.14 -1.88 -15.01
N LEU A 143 5.66 -0.72 -14.63
CA LEU A 143 7.09 -0.47 -14.55
C LEU A 143 7.51 -0.34 -13.10
N GLN A 144 8.54 -1.07 -12.71
CA GLN A 144 9.08 -1.04 -11.36
C GLN A 144 10.11 0.09 -11.25
N ILE A 145 9.72 1.20 -10.63
CA ILE A 145 10.58 2.37 -10.48
C ILE A 145 10.88 2.60 -8.99
N PRO A 146 12.15 2.77 -8.58
CA PRO A 146 12.50 3.13 -7.20
C PRO A 146 12.00 4.54 -6.85
N GLU A 147 11.71 4.77 -5.57
CA GLU A 147 11.24 6.07 -5.09
C GLU A 147 12.18 7.25 -5.43
N GLY A 148 13.48 7.00 -5.46
CA GLY A 148 14.48 8.02 -5.77
C GLY A 148 14.45 8.58 -7.19
N LEU A 149 13.70 7.96 -8.11
CA LEU A 149 13.51 8.44 -9.49
C LEU A 149 12.14 9.07 -9.74
N LEU A 150 11.29 9.11 -8.71
CA LEU A 150 9.91 9.56 -8.79
C LEU A 150 9.74 10.81 -7.94
N VAL A 151 8.80 11.66 -8.36
CA VAL A 151 8.36 12.81 -7.56
C VAL A 151 6.84 12.86 -7.59
N SER A 152 6.23 13.37 -6.51
CA SER A 152 4.78 13.49 -6.45
C SER A 152 4.29 14.41 -7.58
N ASN A 153 3.19 14.03 -8.21
CA ASN A 153 2.49 14.88 -9.17
C ASN A 153 1.66 15.97 -8.46
N GLU A 154 1.80 16.11 -7.14
CA GLU A 154 1.28 17.22 -6.32
C GLU A 154 1.77 18.54 -6.92
N SER A 155 0.97 19.07 -7.84
CA SER A 155 0.90 20.48 -8.08
C SER A 155 0.35 21.05 -6.79
N SER A 156 1.23 21.52 -5.90
CA SER A 156 0.82 22.44 -4.85
C SER A 156 0.28 23.70 -5.54
N THR A 157 -0.98 23.64 -5.97
CA THR A 157 -1.76 24.85 -6.20
C THR A 157 -2.22 25.27 -4.81
N ASN A 158 -1.36 26.04 -4.14
CA ASN A 158 -1.78 26.94 -3.07
C ASN A 158 -2.21 28.26 -3.71
#